data_AF-A0AA97EX37-F1
#
_entry.id   AF-A0AA97EX37-F1
#
_cell.length_a   1.000
_cell.length_b   1.000
_cell.length_c   1.000
_cell.angle_alpha   90.00
_cell.angle_beta   90.00
_cell.angle_gamma   90.00
#
_symmetry.space_group_name_H-M   'P 1'
#
loop_
_entity.id
_entity.type
_entity.pdbx_description
1 polymer ?
#
loop_
_entity_poly.entity_id
_entity_poly.type
_entity_poly.pdbx_seq_one_letter_code
_entity_poly.pdbx_strand_id
1 'polypeptide(L)'
;MKKLWLLLGFLFSNQAFSADLQCLKSFETFKNIQDEGINAVINGTNDDIKAFGDQYDYSGLFKKNHAGKSYWIDEDVAKTSLLIMASSFKNGEAEIVNYTFSEPKANFISSIGEVCVVPMQSTSTYLEDEMTTNADVIFIRDLNSNQWRLFTYYGSEKKEDFNEFFPDFPKSVKLSASSTTYKSGNNLTSIDYAKILYKKMAMDIPPEVLHDLQKKQEETTLRKKMNGFN
;
A
#
# COMPACT_ATOMS: atom_id res chain seq x y z
N MET A 1 40.17 -29.22 -56.00
CA MET A 1 39.45 -29.70 -54.81
C MET A 1 39.10 -28.52 -53.93
N LYS A 2 37.80 -28.17 -53.87
CA LYS A 2 37.24 -27.00 -53.15
C LYS A 2 37.13 -27.35 -51.66
N LYS A 3 37.65 -26.51 -50.76
CA LYS A 3 37.31 -26.53 -49.33
C LYS A 3 36.78 -25.15 -48.94
N LEU A 4 35.46 -25.01 -49.07
CA LEU A 4 34.70 -23.85 -48.60
C LEU A 4 34.42 -24.10 -47.10
N TRP A 5 35.12 -23.40 -46.22
CA TRP A 5 34.83 -23.42 -44.79
C TRP A 5 33.68 -22.44 -44.52
N LEU A 6 32.46 -22.98 -44.42
CA LEU A 6 31.30 -22.26 -43.92
C LEU A 6 31.41 -22.14 -42.40
N LEU A 7 31.81 -20.97 -41.93
CA LEU A 7 31.61 -20.53 -40.56
C LEU A 7 30.11 -20.35 -40.32
N LEU A 8 29.45 -21.40 -39.82
CA LEU A 8 28.15 -21.30 -39.18
C LEU A 8 28.31 -20.51 -37.88
N GLY A 9 28.19 -19.19 -37.98
CA GLY A 9 27.97 -18.35 -36.82
C GLY A 9 26.63 -18.72 -36.21
N PHE A 10 26.67 -19.45 -35.10
CA PHE A 10 25.53 -19.58 -34.19
C PHE A 10 25.23 -18.19 -33.65
N LEU A 11 24.33 -17.48 -34.34
CA LEU A 11 23.55 -16.41 -33.77
C LEU A 11 22.69 -17.08 -32.69
N PHE A 12 23.21 -17.13 -31.47
CA PHE A 12 22.36 -17.30 -30.30
C PHE A 12 21.50 -16.04 -30.23
N SER A 13 20.38 -16.08 -30.92
CA SER A 13 19.24 -15.22 -30.64
C SER A 13 18.90 -15.51 -29.18
N ASN A 14 19.40 -14.67 -28.29
CA ASN A 14 18.82 -14.51 -26.96
C ASN A 14 17.35 -14.26 -27.21
N GLN A 15 16.53 -15.29 -26.99
CA GLN A 15 15.10 -15.10 -26.95
C GLN A 15 14.88 -14.14 -25.80
N ALA A 16 14.65 -12.87 -26.12
CA ALA A 16 14.03 -11.95 -25.21
C ALA A 16 12.68 -12.57 -24.91
N PHE A 17 12.61 -13.38 -23.85
CA PHE A 17 11.36 -13.71 -23.21
C PHE A 17 10.80 -12.36 -22.78
N SER A 18 9.94 -11.78 -23.62
CA SER A 18 8.98 -10.79 -23.16
C SER A 18 8.25 -11.49 -22.03
N ALA A 19 8.62 -11.16 -20.79
CA ALA A 19 7.99 -11.75 -19.63
C ALA A 19 6.49 -11.53 -19.80
N ASP A 20 5.73 -12.62 -19.94
CA ASP A 20 4.28 -12.55 -20.04
C ASP A 20 3.80 -11.91 -18.74
N LEU A 21 3.33 -10.67 -18.83
CA LEU A 21 2.92 -9.91 -17.65
C LEU A 21 1.70 -10.59 -17.04
N GLN A 22 1.79 -10.93 -15.76
CA GLN A 22 0.78 -11.68 -15.03
C GLN A 22 -0.28 -10.80 -14.36
N CYS A 23 -0.12 -9.48 -14.29
CA CYS A 23 -1.03 -8.65 -13.50
C CYS A 23 -2.51 -8.83 -13.84
N LEU A 24 -2.88 -8.75 -15.12
CA LEU A 24 -4.28 -8.91 -15.56
C LEU A 24 -4.84 -10.31 -15.24
N LYS A 25 -3.96 -11.30 -15.10
CA LYS A 25 -4.30 -12.69 -14.77
C LYS A 25 -4.30 -12.95 -13.26
N SER A 26 -3.82 -12.00 -12.44
CA SER A 26 -3.56 -12.17 -11.00
C SER A 26 -4.60 -11.49 -10.10
N PHE A 27 -5.73 -11.01 -10.63
CA PHE A 27 -6.75 -10.32 -9.83
C PHE A 27 -7.34 -11.18 -8.70
N GLU A 28 -7.49 -12.48 -8.94
CA GLU A 28 -7.92 -13.40 -7.88
C GLU A 28 -6.86 -13.50 -6.77
N THR A 29 -5.57 -13.54 -7.14
CA THR A 29 -4.48 -13.47 -6.16
C THR A 29 -4.52 -12.17 -5.37
N PHE A 30 -4.77 -11.02 -6.00
CA PHE A 30 -4.86 -9.74 -5.31
C PHE A 30 -6.03 -9.69 -4.31
N LYS A 31 -7.18 -10.23 -4.69
CA LYS A 31 -8.34 -10.37 -3.79
C LYS A 31 -8.02 -11.30 -2.63
N ASN A 32 -7.42 -12.46 -2.89
CA ASN A 32 -7.04 -13.39 -1.83
C ASN A 32 -6.08 -12.76 -0.83
N ILE A 33 -5.09 -11.99 -1.30
CA ILE A 33 -4.17 -11.27 -0.40
C ILE A 33 -4.94 -10.22 0.42
N GLN A 34 -5.84 -9.47 -0.20
CA GLN A 34 -6.64 -8.47 0.50
C GLN A 34 -7.58 -9.11 1.55
N ASP A 35 -8.25 -10.20 1.19
CA ASP A 35 -9.15 -10.95 2.08
C ASP A 35 -8.39 -11.58 3.24
N GLU A 36 -7.18 -12.11 3.00
CA GLU A 36 -6.30 -12.65 4.03
C GLU A 36 -5.90 -11.55 5.03
N GLY A 37 -5.53 -10.36 4.54
CA GLY A 37 -5.21 -9.21 5.39
C GLY A 37 -6.40 -8.73 6.22
N ILE A 38 -7.58 -8.62 5.59
CA ILE A 38 -8.83 -8.28 6.30
C ILE A 38 -9.14 -9.31 7.38
N ASN A 39 -9.05 -10.60 7.05
CA ASN A 39 -9.33 -11.67 8.01
C ASN A 39 -8.33 -11.70 9.16
N ALA A 40 -7.04 -11.44 8.89
CA ALA A 40 -6.02 -11.33 9.94
C ALA A 40 -6.35 -10.20 10.94
N VAL A 41 -6.84 -9.05 10.44
CA VAL A 41 -7.22 -7.91 11.28
C VAL A 41 -8.50 -8.17 12.08
N ILE A 42 -9.54 -8.72 11.44
CA ILE A 42 -10.86 -8.92 12.06
C ILE A 42 -10.87 -10.14 12.98
N ASN A 43 -10.41 -11.28 12.49
CA ASN A 43 -10.55 -12.59 13.17
C ASN A 43 -9.23 -13.14 13.72
N GLY A 44 -8.09 -12.60 13.30
CA GLY A 44 -6.76 -13.11 13.65
C GLY A 44 -6.22 -12.61 14.99
N THR A 45 -5.11 -13.19 15.40
CA THR A 45 -4.26 -12.74 16.51
C THR A 45 -3.30 -11.64 16.06
N ASN A 46 -2.58 -11.04 17.03
CA ASN A 46 -1.52 -10.09 16.69
C ASN A 46 -0.39 -10.76 15.88
N ASP A 47 -0.15 -12.06 16.11
CA ASP A 47 0.86 -12.82 15.38
C ASP A 47 0.40 -13.08 13.94
N ASP A 48 -0.89 -13.31 13.70
CA ASP A 48 -1.44 -13.46 12.34
C ASP A 48 -1.31 -12.16 11.53
N ILE A 49 -1.61 -11.02 12.15
CA ILE A 49 -1.44 -9.69 11.54
C ILE A 49 0.04 -9.47 11.19
N LYS A 50 0.96 -9.82 12.10
CA LYS A 50 2.39 -9.71 11.86
C LYS A 50 2.86 -10.63 10.74
N ALA A 51 2.40 -11.89 10.73
CA ALA A 51 2.75 -12.87 9.72
C ALA A 51 2.29 -12.42 8.33
N PHE A 52 1.07 -11.89 8.22
CA PHE A 52 0.57 -11.27 6.99
C PHE A 52 1.49 -10.14 6.52
N GLY A 53 1.85 -9.21 7.41
CA GLY A 53 2.77 -8.12 7.09
C GLY A 53 4.13 -8.61 6.61
N ASP A 54 4.76 -9.56 7.31
CA ASP A 54 6.07 -10.10 6.91
C ASP A 54 6.01 -10.82 5.54
N GLN A 55 4.87 -11.46 5.24
CA GLN A 55 4.66 -12.18 3.98
C GLN A 55 4.37 -11.25 2.80
N TYR A 56 3.49 -10.26 2.96
CA TYR A 56 2.93 -9.51 1.83
C TYR A 56 3.30 -8.02 1.80
N ASP A 57 3.69 -7.41 2.91
CA ASP A 57 4.12 -6.01 2.86
C ASP A 57 5.45 -5.88 2.14
N TYR A 58 5.46 -5.15 1.04
CA TYR A 58 6.66 -4.90 0.26
C TYR A 58 7.67 -4.05 1.05
N SER A 59 7.17 -3.09 1.87
CA SER A 59 8.04 -2.21 2.65
C SER A 59 8.90 -3.00 3.66
N GLY A 60 8.38 -4.15 4.13
CA GLY A 60 9.05 -5.05 5.05
C GLY A 60 10.39 -5.60 4.54
N LEU A 61 10.60 -5.64 3.22
CA LEU A 61 11.87 -6.10 2.62
C LEU A 61 13.04 -5.15 2.91
N PHE A 62 12.75 -3.89 3.24
CA PHE A 62 13.74 -2.83 3.45
C PHE A 62 14.09 -2.60 4.93
N LYS A 63 13.48 -3.35 5.85
CA LYS A 63 13.76 -3.28 7.30
C LYS A 63 15.25 -3.40 7.64
N LYS A 64 16.02 -4.15 6.85
CA LYS A 64 17.47 -4.31 7.04
C LYS A 64 18.25 -3.00 6.86
N ASN A 65 17.79 -2.12 5.97
CA ASN A 65 18.41 -0.82 5.72
C ASN A 65 17.91 0.26 6.68
N HIS A 66 16.77 0.02 7.33
CA HIS A 66 16.09 0.96 8.22
C HIS A 66 15.75 0.31 9.56
N ALA A 67 16.78 -0.10 10.29
CA ALA A 67 16.60 -0.77 11.59
C ALA A 67 15.74 0.09 12.55
N GLY A 68 14.75 -0.55 13.18
CA GLY A 68 13.78 0.11 14.09
C GLY A 68 12.69 0.91 13.38
N LYS A 69 12.57 0.80 12.05
CA LYS A 69 11.51 1.47 11.28
C LYS A 69 10.67 0.47 10.48
N SER A 70 9.37 0.72 10.45
CA SER A 70 8.41 0.09 9.52
C SER A 70 7.69 1.22 8.78
N TYR A 71 7.55 1.15 7.45
CA TYR A 71 7.06 2.29 6.65
C TYR A 71 7.78 3.62 6.97
N TRP A 72 9.06 3.55 7.33
CA TRP A 72 9.91 4.68 7.76
C TRP A 72 9.38 5.49 8.97
N ILE A 73 8.39 4.96 9.68
CA ILE A 73 8.01 5.40 11.03
C ILE A 73 8.58 4.44 12.06
N ASP A 74 8.65 4.90 13.31
CA ASP A 74 9.08 4.08 14.44
C ASP A 74 8.24 2.78 14.53
N GLU A 75 8.91 1.64 14.69
CA GLU A 75 8.26 0.33 14.67
C GLU A 75 7.24 0.15 15.80
N ASP A 76 7.52 0.69 17.00
CA ASP A 76 6.58 0.63 18.11
C ASP A 76 5.35 1.51 17.85
N VAL A 77 5.54 2.67 17.21
CA VAL A 77 4.42 3.51 16.75
C VAL A 77 3.59 2.77 15.71
N ALA A 78 4.21 2.18 14.69
CA ALA A 78 3.52 1.44 13.63
C ALA A 78 2.70 0.27 14.22
N LYS A 79 3.34 -0.51 15.11
CA LYS A 79 2.71 -1.63 15.81
C LYS A 79 1.54 -1.16 16.66
N THR A 80 1.71 -0.09 17.42
CA THR A 80 0.63 0.46 18.26
C THR A 80 -0.56 0.91 17.41
N SER A 81 -0.32 1.63 16.31
CA SER A 81 -1.39 2.04 15.39
C SER A 81 -2.13 0.85 14.79
N LEU A 82 -1.41 -0.20 14.41
CA LEU A 82 -2.01 -1.43 13.87
C LEU A 82 -2.86 -2.16 14.90
N LEU A 83 -2.41 -2.23 16.16
CA LEU A 83 -3.18 -2.85 17.24
C LEU A 83 -4.44 -2.06 17.60
N ILE A 84 -4.38 -0.73 17.60
CA ILE A 84 -5.55 0.13 17.79
C ILE A 84 -6.57 -0.09 16.67
N MET A 85 -6.09 -0.14 15.42
CA MET A 85 -6.94 -0.43 14.26
C MET A 85 -7.59 -1.81 14.38
N ALA A 86 -6.81 -2.86 14.65
CA ALA A 86 -7.33 -4.22 14.81
C ALA A 86 -8.32 -4.33 15.96
N SER A 87 -8.07 -3.66 17.09
CA SER A 87 -9.02 -3.61 18.21
C SER A 87 -10.34 -2.95 17.80
N SER A 88 -10.30 -1.91 16.98
CA SER A 88 -11.53 -1.23 16.51
C SER A 88 -12.41 -2.19 15.70
N PHE A 89 -11.80 -3.00 14.83
CA PHE A 89 -12.52 -4.04 14.07
C PHE A 89 -13.08 -5.14 14.97
N LYS A 90 -12.26 -5.68 15.89
CA LYS A 90 -12.65 -6.76 16.80
C LYS A 90 -13.78 -6.37 17.75
N ASN A 91 -13.84 -5.10 18.14
CA ASN A 91 -14.87 -4.57 19.03
C ASN A 91 -16.14 -4.11 18.28
N GLY A 92 -16.20 -4.28 16.95
CA GLY A 92 -17.32 -3.82 16.11
C GLY A 92 -17.43 -2.30 15.98
N GLU A 93 -16.36 -1.57 16.32
CA GLU A 93 -16.28 -0.12 16.14
C GLU A 93 -15.93 0.26 14.70
N ALA A 94 -15.34 -0.67 13.96
CA ALA A 94 -15.02 -0.55 12.55
C ALA A 94 -15.49 -1.81 11.81
N GLU A 95 -15.96 -1.65 10.59
CA GLU A 95 -16.33 -2.76 9.71
C GLU A 95 -15.89 -2.45 8.27
N ILE A 96 -15.40 -3.45 7.55
CA ILE A 96 -15.20 -3.35 6.10
C ILE A 96 -16.46 -3.89 5.45
N VAL A 97 -17.25 -3.02 4.84
CA VAL A 97 -18.51 -3.37 4.17
C VAL A 97 -18.22 -4.05 2.84
N ASN A 98 -17.33 -3.45 2.04
CA ASN A 98 -16.88 -4.02 0.78
C ASN A 98 -15.56 -3.37 0.34
N TYR A 99 -14.92 -3.99 -0.65
CA TYR A 99 -13.90 -3.36 -1.45
C TYR A 99 -13.95 -3.86 -2.88
N THR A 100 -13.38 -3.08 -3.79
CA THR A 100 -13.25 -3.43 -5.20
C THR A 100 -11.89 -2.98 -5.73
N PHE A 101 -11.34 -3.78 -6.63
CA PHE A 101 -10.20 -3.40 -7.46
C PHE A 101 -10.71 -3.00 -8.85
N SER A 102 -10.28 -1.84 -9.32
CA SER A 102 -10.49 -1.40 -10.71
C SER A 102 -9.43 -1.98 -11.63
N GLU A 103 -9.58 -1.83 -12.94
CA GLU A 103 -8.54 -2.22 -13.90
C GLU A 103 -7.18 -1.55 -13.58
N PRO A 104 -6.05 -2.23 -13.82
CA PRO A 104 -4.75 -1.65 -13.55
C PRO A 104 -4.49 -0.37 -14.34
N LYS A 105 -3.96 0.65 -13.66
CA LYS A 105 -3.45 1.88 -14.27
C LYS A 105 -2.12 1.65 -15.00
N ALA A 106 -1.35 0.67 -14.54
CA ALA A 106 -0.04 0.36 -15.09
C ALA A 106 0.34 -1.10 -14.82
N ASN A 107 1.13 -1.66 -15.73
CA ASN A 107 1.72 -2.98 -15.64
C ASN A 107 3.04 -3.00 -16.41
N PHE A 108 4.16 -3.22 -15.74
CA PHE A 108 5.49 -3.16 -16.35
C PHE A 108 6.52 -4.01 -15.61
N ILE A 109 7.59 -4.39 -16.31
CA ILE A 109 8.78 -4.98 -15.69
C ILE A 109 9.71 -3.87 -15.21
N SER A 110 10.22 -4.05 -14.00
CA SER A 110 11.19 -3.18 -13.34
C SER A 110 12.34 -4.01 -12.78
N SER A 111 13.34 -3.33 -12.23
CA SER A 111 14.48 -3.92 -11.53
C SER A 111 14.09 -4.75 -10.31
N ILE A 112 12.93 -4.46 -9.71
CA ILE A 112 12.39 -5.15 -8.52
C ILE A 112 11.38 -6.26 -8.86
N GLY A 113 11.06 -6.44 -10.15
CA GLY A 113 10.13 -7.45 -10.63
C GLY A 113 9.00 -6.88 -11.50
N GLU A 114 7.90 -7.61 -11.63
CA GLU A 114 6.70 -7.11 -12.31
C GLU A 114 5.91 -6.22 -11.35
N VAL A 115 5.63 -4.99 -11.77
CA VAL A 115 4.91 -4.00 -10.98
C VAL A 115 3.55 -3.75 -11.61
N CYS A 116 2.50 -3.81 -10.79
CA CYS A 116 1.15 -3.51 -11.19
C CYS A 116 0.51 -2.48 -10.27
N VAL A 117 -0.04 -1.41 -10.83
CA VAL A 117 -0.72 -0.36 -10.07
C VAL A 117 -2.22 -0.55 -10.24
N VAL A 118 -2.89 -0.92 -9.16
CA VAL A 118 -4.31 -1.28 -9.15
C VAL A 118 -5.07 -0.32 -8.24
N PRO A 119 -6.00 0.49 -8.78
CA PRO A 119 -6.85 1.34 -7.95
C PRO A 119 -7.78 0.48 -7.11
N MET A 120 -7.87 0.79 -5.83
CA MET A 120 -8.78 0.16 -4.88
C MET A 120 -9.75 1.20 -4.34
N GLN A 121 -11.01 0.80 -4.24
CA GLN A 121 -12.02 1.50 -3.47
C GLN A 121 -12.54 0.57 -2.39
N SER A 122 -12.59 1.03 -1.15
CA SER A 122 -13.19 0.29 -0.03
C SER A 122 -14.26 1.13 0.65
N THR A 123 -15.38 0.51 0.99
CA THR A 123 -16.39 1.09 1.87
C THR A 123 -16.24 0.46 3.25
N SER A 124 -16.15 1.29 4.27
CA SER A 124 -16.07 0.86 5.66
C SER A 124 -17.01 1.70 6.51
N THR A 125 -17.39 1.17 7.66
CA THR A 125 -18.00 1.97 8.73
C THR A 125 -16.98 2.17 9.83
N TYR A 126 -17.00 3.34 10.45
CA TYR A 126 -16.27 3.60 11.69
C TYR A 126 -17.17 4.38 12.62
N LEU A 127 -17.50 3.79 13.77
CA LEU A 127 -18.42 4.37 14.75
C LEU A 127 -19.73 4.83 14.11
N GLU A 128 -20.32 3.95 13.30
CA GLU A 128 -21.59 4.12 12.56
C GLU A 128 -21.52 5.06 11.34
N ASP A 129 -20.44 5.82 11.18
CA ASP A 129 -20.24 6.65 9.99
C ASP A 129 -19.66 5.83 8.83
N GLU A 130 -20.40 5.76 7.72
CA GLU A 130 -19.94 5.15 6.48
C GLU A 130 -18.93 6.07 5.78
N MET A 131 -17.82 5.47 5.35
CA MET A 131 -16.75 6.13 4.63
C MET A 131 -16.29 5.32 3.44
N THR A 132 -15.89 6.02 2.39
CA THR A 132 -15.27 5.44 1.20
C THR A 132 -13.80 5.86 1.16
N THR A 133 -12.91 4.88 1.10
CA THR A 133 -11.48 5.10 0.88
C THR A 133 -11.12 4.74 -0.54
N ASN A 134 -10.37 5.61 -1.20
CA ASN A 134 -9.76 5.35 -2.50
C ASN A 134 -8.25 5.38 -2.34
N ALA A 135 -7.54 4.43 -2.92
CA ALA A 135 -6.08 4.37 -2.92
C ALA A 135 -5.57 3.62 -4.15
N ASP A 136 -4.32 3.89 -4.54
CA ASP A 136 -3.61 3.01 -5.45
C ASP A 136 -2.84 1.97 -4.64
N VAL A 137 -3.04 0.69 -4.98
CA VAL A 137 -2.24 -0.41 -4.44
C VAL A 137 -1.26 -0.84 -5.51
N ILE A 138 0.03 -0.81 -5.16
CA ILE A 138 1.11 -1.27 -6.01
C ILE A 138 1.38 -2.73 -5.64
N PHE A 139 1.06 -3.65 -6.53
CA PHE A 139 1.41 -5.06 -6.42
C PHE A 139 2.75 -5.31 -7.11
N ILE A 140 3.63 -6.06 -6.46
CA ILE A 140 4.98 -6.36 -6.94
C ILE A 140 5.17 -7.87 -6.96
N ARG A 141 5.43 -8.45 -8.12
CA ARG A 141 5.75 -9.87 -8.29
C ARG A 141 7.24 -10.07 -8.39
N ASP A 142 7.79 -10.86 -7.48
CA ASP A 142 9.15 -11.38 -7.64
C ASP A 142 9.17 -12.36 -8.82
N LEU A 143 10.04 -12.12 -9.80
CA LEU A 143 10.08 -12.91 -11.03
C LEU A 143 10.67 -14.31 -10.82
N ASN A 144 11.42 -14.54 -9.75
CA ASN A 144 12.06 -15.82 -9.43
C ASN A 144 11.13 -16.72 -8.63
N SER A 145 10.50 -16.19 -7.57
CA SER A 145 9.60 -16.94 -6.68
C SER A 145 8.15 -16.92 -7.14
N ASN A 146 7.80 -16.02 -8.06
CA ASN A 146 6.44 -15.75 -8.50
C ASN A 146 5.49 -15.27 -7.38
N GLN A 147 6.05 -14.81 -6.25
CA GLN A 147 5.28 -14.30 -5.12
C GLN A 147 4.90 -12.84 -5.33
N TRP A 148 3.65 -12.50 -5.03
CA TRP A 148 3.15 -11.13 -5.02
C TRP A 148 3.22 -10.53 -3.62
N ARG A 149 3.64 -9.27 -3.57
CA ARG A 149 3.60 -8.39 -2.39
C ARG A 149 2.85 -7.12 -2.74
N LEU A 150 2.42 -6.36 -1.75
CA LEU A 150 1.69 -5.11 -1.94
C LEU A 150 2.36 -3.94 -1.22
N PHE A 151 2.12 -2.76 -1.76
CA PHE A 151 2.42 -1.47 -1.16
C PHE A 151 1.23 -0.54 -1.40
N THR A 152 0.61 -0.03 -0.34
CA THR A 152 -0.46 0.96 -0.45
C THR A 152 0.14 2.36 -0.59
N TYR A 153 -0.18 3.06 -1.67
CA TYR A 153 0.30 4.41 -1.92
C TYR A 153 -0.65 5.46 -1.33
N TYR A 154 -0.16 6.27 -0.39
CA TYR A 154 -0.92 7.32 0.28
C TYR A 154 -0.79 8.68 -0.39
N GLY A 155 0.22 8.89 -1.23
CA GLY A 155 0.54 10.16 -1.87
C GLY A 155 1.34 11.12 -1.00
N SER A 156 1.68 10.72 0.23
CA SER A 156 2.44 11.53 1.21
C SER A 156 3.81 10.94 1.55
N GLU A 157 4.21 9.90 0.82
CA GLU A 157 5.54 9.31 0.86
C GLU A 157 6.59 10.38 0.56
N LYS A 158 7.73 10.31 1.25
CA LYS A 158 8.88 11.12 0.84
C LYS A 158 9.40 10.60 -0.48
N LYS A 159 9.98 11.49 -1.29
CA LYS A 159 10.44 11.13 -2.62
C LYS A 159 11.64 10.18 -2.56
N GLU A 160 12.54 10.40 -1.60
CA GLU A 160 13.72 9.58 -1.37
C GLU A 160 13.32 8.15 -1.01
N ASP A 161 12.38 8.05 -0.07
CA ASP A 161 11.76 6.82 0.41
C ASP A 161 11.07 6.06 -0.74
N PHE A 162 10.23 6.74 -1.53
CA PHE A 162 9.57 6.13 -2.69
C PHE A 162 10.57 5.64 -3.75
N ASN A 163 11.64 6.40 -4.00
CA ASN A 163 12.68 6.00 -4.96
C ASN A 163 13.53 4.82 -4.48
N GLU A 164 13.67 4.61 -3.16
CA GLU A 164 14.33 3.41 -2.64
C GLU A 164 13.50 2.15 -2.95
N PHE A 165 12.17 2.25 -2.79
CA PHE A 165 11.26 1.14 -3.07
C PHE A 165 11.07 0.90 -4.57
N PHE A 166 11.02 1.96 -5.37
CA PHE A 166 10.70 1.91 -6.79
C PHE A 166 11.70 2.73 -7.61
N PRO A 167 12.99 2.32 -7.69
CA PRO A 167 14.07 3.12 -8.27
C PRO A 167 13.89 3.44 -9.75
N ASP A 168 13.17 2.59 -10.47
CA ASP A 168 12.89 2.70 -11.90
C ASP A 168 11.39 2.87 -12.22
N PHE A 169 10.63 3.43 -11.27
CA PHE A 169 9.21 3.72 -11.49
C PHE A 169 8.99 4.67 -12.68
N PRO A 170 8.20 4.30 -13.71
CA PRO A 170 8.03 5.13 -14.89
C PRO A 170 7.30 6.44 -14.58
N LYS A 171 7.91 7.57 -14.98
CA LYS A 171 7.31 8.90 -14.81
C LYS A 171 5.98 9.09 -15.56
N SER A 172 5.68 8.23 -16.52
CA SER A 172 4.42 8.22 -17.27
C SER A 172 3.24 7.67 -16.46
N VAL A 173 3.51 6.85 -15.43
CA VAL A 173 2.47 6.27 -14.58
C VAL A 173 2.05 7.30 -13.54
N LYS A 174 0.78 7.70 -13.59
CA LYS A 174 0.21 8.67 -12.67
C LYS A 174 -0.48 7.96 -11.50
N LEU A 175 0.13 8.05 -10.32
CA LEU A 175 -0.47 7.60 -9.07
C LEU A 175 -1.52 8.60 -8.57
N SER A 176 -2.45 8.13 -7.75
CA SER A 176 -3.45 8.94 -7.05
C SER A 176 -3.19 8.89 -5.54
N ALA A 177 -3.16 10.05 -4.89
CA ALA A 177 -3.10 10.11 -3.43
C ALA A 177 -4.31 9.43 -2.80
N SER A 178 -4.11 8.76 -1.68
CA SER A 178 -5.21 8.15 -0.96
C SER A 178 -6.13 9.23 -0.38
N SER A 179 -7.42 8.95 -0.40
CA SER A 179 -8.45 9.80 0.22
C SER A 179 -9.48 8.93 0.92
N THR A 180 -10.01 9.45 2.02
CA THR A 180 -11.16 8.87 2.69
C THR A 180 -12.21 9.94 2.83
N THR A 181 -13.42 9.67 2.37
CA THR A 181 -14.56 10.59 2.41
C THR A 181 -15.69 9.97 3.19
N TYR A 182 -16.30 10.74 4.08
CA TYR A 182 -17.59 10.37 4.65
C TYR A 182 -18.67 10.30 3.58
N LYS A 183 -19.74 9.56 3.86
CA LYS A 183 -20.97 9.59 3.05
C LYS A 183 -21.56 10.99 2.86
N SER A 184 -21.30 11.91 3.81
CA SER A 184 -21.67 13.32 3.72
C SER A 184 -20.87 14.12 2.69
N GLY A 185 -19.81 13.54 2.11
CA GLY A 185 -18.94 14.16 1.10
C GLY A 185 -17.73 14.89 1.67
N ASN A 186 -17.60 14.99 3.00
CA ASN A 186 -16.43 15.61 3.62
C ASN A 186 -15.25 14.63 3.66
N ASN A 187 -14.04 15.14 3.45
CA ASN A 187 -12.82 14.35 3.67
C ASN A 187 -12.65 14.05 5.16
N LEU A 188 -12.36 12.79 5.48
CA LEU A 188 -11.96 12.38 6.81
C LEU A 188 -10.48 12.76 7.03
N THR A 189 -10.21 13.50 8.09
CA THR A 189 -8.85 13.83 8.52
C THR A 189 -8.48 13.07 9.79
N SER A 190 -7.18 12.98 10.11
CA SER A 190 -6.71 12.41 11.37
C SER A 190 -7.25 13.18 12.59
N ILE A 191 -7.52 14.48 12.45
CA ILE A 191 -8.13 15.30 13.50
C ILE A 191 -9.60 14.91 13.69
N ASP A 192 -10.34 14.71 12.61
CA ASP A 192 -11.76 14.33 12.70
C ASP A 192 -11.89 12.96 13.37
N TYR A 193 -11.01 12.02 13.00
CA TYR A 193 -10.92 10.72 13.66
C TYR A 193 -10.63 10.84 15.16
N ALA A 194 -9.65 11.66 15.55
CA ALA A 194 -9.34 11.91 16.96
C ALA A 194 -10.53 12.53 17.72
N LYS A 195 -11.24 13.49 17.12
CA LYS A 195 -12.43 14.10 17.73
C LYS A 195 -13.50 13.08 18.03
N ILE A 196 -13.74 12.14 17.11
CA ILE A 196 -14.74 11.09 17.33
C ILE A 196 -14.31 10.18 18.49
N LEU A 197 -13.05 9.74 18.50
CA LEU A 197 -12.51 8.89 19.56
C LEU A 197 -12.61 9.53 20.95
N TYR A 198 -12.11 10.74 21.11
CA TYR A 198 -12.13 11.45 22.40
C TYR A 198 -13.57 11.75 22.87
N LYS A 199 -14.46 12.13 21.95
CA LYS A 199 -15.88 12.32 22.26
C LYS A 199 -16.52 11.03 22.81
N LYS A 200 -16.21 9.87 22.22
CA LYS A 200 -16.72 8.57 22.71
C LYS A 200 -16.19 8.23 24.11
N MET A 201 -14.95 8.62 24.41
CA MET A 201 -14.35 8.48 25.74
C MET A 201 -14.89 9.47 26.77
N ALA A 202 -15.83 10.36 26.39
CA ALA A 202 -16.28 11.48 27.20
C ALA A 202 -15.13 12.36 27.70
N MET A 203 -14.14 12.56 26.83
CA MET A 203 -12.94 13.36 27.10
C MET A 203 -12.78 14.46 26.06
N ASP A 204 -12.20 15.57 26.47
CA ASP A 204 -11.69 16.58 25.54
C ASP A 204 -10.32 16.13 25.00
N ILE A 205 -10.01 16.52 23.75
CA ILE A 205 -8.68 16.32 23.20
C ILE A 205 -7.72 17.26 23.94
N PRO A 206 -6.65 16.75 24.58
CA PRO A 206 -5.65 17.61 25.19
C PRO A 206 -5.04 18.57 24.17
N PRO A 207 -4.81 19.86 24.51
CA PRO A 207 -4.31 20.86 23.56
C PRO A 207 -3.01 20.45 22.85
N GLU A 208 -2.10 19.77 23.56
CA GLU A 208 -0.85 19.24 23.03
C GLU A 208 -1.08 18.15 21.98
N VAL A 209 -2.05 17.26 22.20
CA VAL A 209 -2.42 16.22 21.23
C VAL A 209 -3.04 16.85 19.99
N LEU A 210 -3.93 17.84 20.16
CA LEU A 210 -4.52 18.55 19.05
C LEU A 210 -3.47 19.28 18.20
N HIS A 211 -2.53 19.97 18.86
CA HIS A 211 -1.43 20.66 18.19
C HIS A 211 -0.56 19.67 17.38
N ASP A 212 -0.21 18.52 17.94
CA ASP A 212 0.58 17.51 17.25
C ASP A 212 -0.15 16.89 16.05
N LEU A 213 -1.47 16.68 16.17
CA LEU A 213 -2.30 16.21 15.06
C LEU A 213 -2.37 17.24 13.93
N GLN A 214 -2.53 18.53 14.27
CA GLN A 214 -2.51 19.64 13.32
C GLN A 214 -1.18 19.70 12.56
N LYS A 215 -0.06 19.67 13.29
CA LYS A 215 1.27 19.66 12.69
C LYS A 215 1.46 18.47 11.73
N LYS A 216 1.09 17.25 12.15
CA LYS A 216 1.18 16.06 11.29
C LYS A 216 0.29 16.17 10.04
N GLN A 217 -0.90 16.76 10.17
CA GLN A 217 -1.79 17.00 9.05
C GLN A 217 -1.22 18.00 8.04
N GLU A 218 -0.61 19.08 8.53
CA GLU A 218 0.09 20.07 7.70
C GLU A 218 1.27 19.44 6.95
N GLU A 219 2.10 18.66 7.65
CA GLU A 219 3.22 17.93 7.04
C GLU A 219 2.76 16.94 5.97
N THR A 220 1.65 16.24 6.21
CA THR A 220 1.06 15.29 5.25
C THR A 220 0.51 16.04 4.02
N THR A 221 -0.20 17.15 4.24
CA THR A 221 -0.72 18.02 3.18
C THR A 221 0.41 18.59 2.33
N LEU A 222 1.50 19.05 2.96
CA LEU A 222 2.67 19.57 2.26
C LEU A 222 3.32 18.49 1.39
N ARG A 223 3.50 17.27 1.92
CA ARG A 223 4.06 16.15 1.16
C ARG A 223 3.19 15.75 -0.02
N LYS A 224 1.86 15.71 0.15
CA LYS A 224 0.91 15.50 -0.96
C LYS A 224 1.07 16.56 -2.06
N LYS A 225 1.19 17.83 -1.68
CA LYS A 225 1.47 18.94 -2.64
C LYS A 225 2.80 18.79 -3.36
N MET A 226 3.86 18.43 -2.65
CA MET A 226 5.17 18.15 -3.26
C MET A 226 5.14 16.98 -4.26
N ASN A 227 4.25 16.02 -4.02
CA ASN A 227 3.99 14.89 -4.92
C ASN A 227 2.97 15.20 -6.03
N GLY A 228 2.51 16.45 -6.14
CA GLY A 228 1.64 16.91 -7.22
C GLY A 228 0.14 16.75 -6.97
N PHE A 229 -0.28 16.56 -5.72
CA PHE A 229 -1.68 16.42 -5.31
C PHE A 229 -2.20 17.70 -4.65
N ASN A 230 -3.49 17.99 -4.85
CA ASN A 230 -4.16 19.15 -4.27
C ASN A 230 -4.91 18.80 -2.99
#